data_AF-A0AAA9TPV9-F1
#
_entry.id   AF-A0AAA9TPV9-F1
#
_cell.length_a   1.000
_cell.length_b   1.000
_cell.length_c   1.000
_cell.angle_alpha   90.00
_cell.angle_beta   90.00
_cell.angle_gamma   90.00
#
_symmetry.space_group_name_H-M   'P 1'
#
loop_
_entity.id
_entity.type
_entity.pdbx_description
1 polymer ?
#
loop_
_entity_poly.entity_id
_entity_poly.type
_entity_poly.pdbx_seq_one_letter_code
_entity_poly.pdbx_strand_id
1 'polypeptide(L)' 'MAKCTKKVGIMGKYTTRYGASLRKTVKKTEISQHAKNTCSFCDKTKKEMSCGHLPLTV' A
#
# COMPACT_ATOMS: atom_id res chain seq x y z
N MET A 1 -0.95 -13.15 17.86
CA MET A 1 -1.37 -12.96 16.45
C MET A 1 -0.71 -14.04 15.61
N ALA A 2 -1.46 -14.98 15.03
CA ALA A 2 -0.89 -16.03 14.18
C ALA A 2 -0.67 -15.50 12.75
N LYS A 3 0.43 -15.89 12.12
CA LYS A 3 0.75 -15.46 10.75
C LYS A 3 -0.08 -16.26 9.75
N CYS A 4 -1.14 -15.65 9.21
CA CYS A 4 -2.09 -16.33 8.33
C CYS A 4 -1.52 -16.75 6.95
N THR A 5 -0.40 -16.16 6.51
CA THR A 5 0.17 -16.49 5.18
C THR A 5 1.70 -16.54 5.19
N LYS A 6 2.26 -17.54 4.49
CA LYS A 6 3.72 -17.71 4.36
C LYS A 6 4.35 -16.75 3.34
N LYS A 7 3.70 -16.58 2.16
CA LYS A 7 4.26 -15.81 1.02
C LYS A 7 3.37 -14.65 0.56
N VAL A 8 2.07 -14.87 0.46
CA VAL A 8 1.16 -14.01 -0.31
C VAL A 8 0.84 -12.71 0.44
N GLY A 9 0.65 -12.74 1.76
CA GLY A 9 0.32 -11.54 2.54
C GLY A 9 -1.00 -10.91 2.10
N ILE A 10 -1.00 -9.58 1.99
CA ILE A 10 -2.13 -8.75 1.54
C ILE A 10 -2.73 -9.19 0.19
N MET A 11 -1.95 -9.83 -0.69
CA MET A 11 -2.44 -10.36 -1.98
C MET A 11 -3.37 -11.58 -1.86
N GLY A 12 -3.65 -12.07 -0.64
CA GLY A 12 -4.57 -13.19 -0.41
C GLY A 12 -5.98 -12.95 -0.96
N LYS A 13 -6.40 -11.68 -1.06
CA LYS A 13 -7.70 -11.27 -1.63
C LYS A 13 -7.87 -11.61 -3.12
N TYR A 14 -6.78 -11.84 -3.85
CA TYR A 14 -6.81 -12.18 -5.28
C TYR A 14 -6.71 -13.68 -5.56
N THR A 15 -6.56 -14.53 -4.53
CA THR A 15 -6.47 -16.00 -4.62
C THR A 15 -5.59 -16.47 -5.78
N THR A 16 -6.12 -17.29 -6.71
CA THR A 16 -5.41 -17.85 -7.88
C THR A 16 -5.47 -16.95 -9.12
N ARG A 17 -6.13 -15.78 -9.05
CA ARG A 17 -6.28 -14.88 -10.19
C ARG A 17 -4.99 -14.14 -10.54
N TYR A 18 -4.83 -13.80 -11.82
CA TYR A 18 -3.77 -12.95 -12.37
C TYR A 18 -2.33 -13.49 -12.32
N GLY A 19 -2.12 -14.72 -11.83
CA GLY A 19 -0.80 -15.35 -11.83
C GLY A 19 0.22 -14.73 -10.85
N ALA A 20 1.37 -15.40 -10.70
CA ALA A 20 2.34 -15.05 -9.66
C ALA A 20 3.11 -13.74 -9.93
N SER A 21 3.39 -13.43 -11.20
CA SER A 21 4.16 -12.24 -11.58
C SER A 21 3.40 -10.95 -11.23
N LEU A 22 2.16 -10.81 -11.69
CA LEU A 22 1.32 -9.64 -11.44
C LEU A 22 1.10 -9.41 -9.94
N ARG A 23 0.84 -10.49 -9.18
CA ARG A 23 0.66 -10.39 -7.71
C ARG A 23 1.92 -9.90 -6.99
N LYS A 24 3.13 -10.20 -7.46
CA LYS A 24 4.36 -9.69 -6.83
C LYS A 24 4.50 -8.18 -7.03
N THR A 25 4.17 -7.68 -8.22
CA THR A 25 4.22 -6.24 -8.52
C THR A 25 3.18 -5.48 -7.70
N VAL A 26 1.91 -5.93 -7.72
CA VAL A 26 0.81 -5.28 -6.99
C VAL A 26 1.05 -5.34 -5.47
N LYS A 27 1.69 -6.40 -4.95
CA LYS A 27 2.04 -6.45 -3.52
C LYS A 27 2.92 -5.28 -3.10
N LYS A 28 3.89 -4.86 -3.92
CA LYS A 28 4.80 -3.75 -3.58
C LYS A 28 4.04 -2.43 -3.51
N THR A 29 3.21 -2.15 -4.52
CA THR A 29 2.44 -0.91 -4.59
C THR A 29 1.38 -0.84 -3.49
N GLU A 30 0.74 -1.96 -3.16
CA GLU A 30 -0.32 -1.99 -2.16
C GLU A 30 0.20 -1.88 -0.72
N ILE A 31 1.41 -2.40 -0.44
CA ILE A 31 2.10 -2.18 0.83
C ILE A 31 2.45 -0.70 1.00
N SER A 32 3.03 -0.07 -0.03
CA SER A 32 3.34 1.36 -0.02
C SER A 32 2.07 2.19 0.20
N GLN A 33 0.98 1.86 -0.49
CA GLN A 33 -0.28 2.58 -0.32
C GLN A 33 -0.91 2.38 1.07
N HIS A 34 -0.80 1.20 1.67
CA HIS A 34 -1.33 0.92 3.03
C HIS A 34 -0.35 1.32 4.15
N ALA A 35 0.86 1.75 3.81
CA ALA A 35 1.79 2.30 4.79
C ALA A 35 1.22 3.61 5.34
N LYS A 36 1.28 3.75 6.66
CA LYS A 36 1.04 5.03 7.32
C LYS A 36 2.37 5.76 7.33
N ASN A 37 2.50 6.77 6.48
CA ASN A 37 3.67 7.63 6.46
C ASN A 37 3.41 8.85 7.35
N THR A 38 4.43 9.29 8.08
CA THR A 38 4.40 10.54 8.83
C THR A 38 4.55 11.70 7.86
N CYS A 39 3.57 12.60 7.81
CA CYS A 39 3.70 13.84 7.06
C CYS A 39 4.79 14.71 7.71
N SER A 40 5.86 15.05 6.98
CA SER A 40 6.95 15.93 7.47
C SER A 40 6.54 17.39 7.71
N PHE A 41 5.41 17.82 7.14
CA PHE A 41 4.87 19.17 7.32
C PHE A 41 3.85 19.26 8.46
N CYS A 42 3.24 18.15 8.85
CA CYS A 42 2.04 18.12 9.67
C CYS A 42 2.19 17.29 10.95
N ASP A 43 3.26 16.48 11.03
CA ASP A 43 3.54 15.45 12.04
C ASP A 43 2.38 14.49 12.33
N LYS A 44 1.42 14.42 11.40
CA LYS A 44 0.26 13.54 11.48
C LYS A 44 0.55 12.28 10.67
N THR A 45 0.38 11.13 11.30
CA THR A 45 0.36 9.84 10.61
C THR A 45 -0.93 9.73 9.81
N LYS A 46 -0.84 9.97 8.51
CA LYS A 46 -1.96 9.81 7.57
C LYS A 46 -1.56 8.82 6.48
N LYS A 47 -2.54 8.14 5.89
CA LYS A 47 -2.32 7.43 4.63
C LYS A 47 -1.98 8.51 3.60
N GLU A 48 -0.84 8.34 2.92
CA GLU A 48 -0.17 9.32 2.03
C GLU A 48 -1.12 9.97 0.99
N MET A 49 -2.26 9.34 0.71
CA MET A 49 -3.27 9.80 -0.25
C MET A 49 -4.11 11.03 0.14
N SER A 50 -3.83 11.71 1.27
CA SER A 50 -4.72 12.77 1.79
C SER A 50 -4.05 13.98 2.43
N CYS A 51 -2.71 14.09 2.38
CA CYS A 51 -2.01 15.25 2.88
C CYS A 51 -1.17 15.87 1.78
N GLY A 52 -1.70 16.94 1.16
CA GLY A 52 -1.04 17.67 0.08
C GLY A 52 -1.54 17.29 -1.30
N HIS A 53 -2.81 17.58 -1.59
CA HIS A 53 -3.11 18.12 -2.91
C HIS A 53 -2.40 19.49 -2.94
N LEU A 54 -1.16 19.54 -3.39
CA LEU A 54 -0.71 20.77 -4.01
C LEU A 54 -1.39 20.73 -5.38
N PRO A 55 -2.39 21.58 -5.65
CA PRO A 55 -2.89 21.67 -7.01
C PRO A 55 -1.67 22.00 -7.88
N LEU A 56 -1.44 21.19 -8.90
CA LEU A 56 -0.61 21.60 -10.03
C LEU A 56 -1.32 22.79 -10.69
N THR A 57 -1.11 23.96 -10.14
CA THR A 57 -1.42 25.27 -10.71
C THR A 57 -0.32 26.23 -10.28
N VAL A 58 0.83 26.18 -10.95
CA VAL A 58 1.31 27.21 -11.90
C VAL A 58 2.14 26.51 -12.97
#